data_AF-A0A3C0HGX1-F1
#
_entry.id   AF-A0A3C0HGX1-F1
#
_cell.length_a   1.000
_cell.length_b   1.000
_cell.length_c   1.000
_cell.angle_alpha   90.00
_cell.angle_beta   90.00
_cell.angle_gamma   90.00
#
_symmetry.space_group_name_H-M   'P 1'
#
loop_
_entity.id
_entity.type
_entity.pdbx_description
1 polymer ?
#
loop_
_entity_poly.entity_id
_entity_poly.type
_entity_poly.pdbx_seq_one_letter_code
_entity_poly.pdbx_strand_id
1 'polypeptide(L)'
;MTQSKRIYVLDTNVLMHDPTALFKFEEHDVFLPMMVLEELDNNKKGQTESARNARQVSRFLNELVVAHGNRSIEGGVSLLRPNELQLRDTGRLGRLLFQTKPTDISKGFGTVLPDNQILGSILALRVENPATPVVLVSKDINLRIKASIVG
;
A
#
# COMPACT_ATOMS: atom_id res chain seq x y z
N MET A 1 -21.99 -2.42 -15.36
CA MET A 1 -21.71 -1.22 -14.53
C MET A 1 -20.21 -1.05 -14.52
N THR A 2 -19.66 0.01 -15.12
CA THR A 2 -18.22 0.29 -15.03
C THR A 2 -17.89 0.54 -13.57
N GLN A 3 -17.11 -0.36 -12.96
CA GLN A 3 -16.70 -0.26 -11.57
C GLN A 3 -15.92 1.06 -11.41
N SER A 4 -16.43 1.98 -10.57
CA SER A 4 -15.72 3.22 -10.29
C SER A 4 -14.33 2.90 -9.74
N LYS A 5 -13.31 3.63 -10.20
CA LYS A 5 -11.94 3.48 -9.72
C LYS A 5 -11.89 3.65 -8.21
N ARG A 6 -11.04 2.86 -7.54
CA ARG A 6 -10.82 2.86 -6.08
C ARG A 6 -9.33 2.97 -5.78
N ILE A 7 -9.02 3.33 -4.54
CA ILE A 7 -7.65 3.27 -4.01
C ILE A 7 -7.63 2.23 -2.90
N TYR A 8 -6.81 1.18 -3.05
CA TYR A 8 -6.61 0.16 -2.04
C TYR A 8 -5.37 0.47 -1.20
N VAL A 9 -5.55 0.56 0.10
CA VAL A 9 -4.45 0.76 1.04
C VAL A 9 -4.03 -0.61 1.56
N LEU A 10 -2.77 -0.97 1.34
CA LEU A 10 -2.25 -2.27 1.78
C LEU A 10 -1.48 -2.14 3.09
N ASP A 11 -1.76 -3.05 4.01
CA ASP A 11 -0.99 -3.30 5.22
C ASP A 11 0.21 -4.23 4.93
N THR A 12 1.30 -4.05 5.68
CA THR A 12 2.50 -4.88 5.68
C THR A 12 2.17 -6.36 5.84
N ASN A 13 1.23 -6.73 6.71
CA ASN A 13 0.87 -8.14 6.94
C ASN A 13 0.29 -8.81 5.69
N VAL A 14 -0.39 -8.06 4.83
CA VAL A 14 -0.89 -8.56 3.54
C VAL A 14 0.29 -8.85 2.62
N LEU A 15 1.21 -7.88 2.50
CA LEU A 15 2.39 -7.95 1.63
C LEU A 15 3.39 -9.03 2.09
N MET A 16 3.58 -9.20 3.39
CA MET A 16 4.46 -10.22 3.98
C MET A 16 3.90 -11.63 3.87
N HIS A 17 2.59 -11.77 3.75
CA HIS A 17 1.98 -13.07 3.46
C HIS A 17 1.93 -13.35 1.95
N ASP A 18 1.70 -12.32 1.14
CA ASP A 18 1.60 -12.45 -0.32
C ASP A 18 2.20 -11.23 -1.02
N PRO A 19 3.47 -11.33 -1.46
CA PRO A 19 4.13 -10.26 -2.19
C PRO A 19 3.43 -9.84 -3.48
N THR A 20 2.66 -10.76 -4.09
CA THR A 20 1.96 -10.50 -5.35
C THR A 20 0.70 -9.65 -5.17
N ALA A 21 0.28 -9.40 -3.92
CA ALA A 21 -0.90 -8.61 -3.60
C ALA A 21 -0.86 -7.21 -4.25
N LEU A 22 0.32 -6.59 -4.39
CA LEU A 22 0.50 -5.31 -5.10
C LEU A 22 -0.12 -5.28 -6.50
N PHE A 23 -0.23 -6.43 -7.18
CA PHE A 23 -0.65 -6.53 -8.58
C PHE A 23 -2.06 -7.11 -8.76
N LYS A 24 -2.80 -7.32 -7.67
CA LYS A 24 -4.12 -7.99 -7.66
C LYS A 24 -5.31 -7.05 -7.70
N PHE A 25 -5.07 -5.74 -7.85
CA PHE A 25 -6.11 -4.70 -7.82
C PHE A 25 -6.51 -4.18 -9.20
N GLU A 26 -6.04 -4.82 -10.28
CA GLU A 26 -6.43 -4.50 -11.67
C GLU A 26 -6.28 -3.00 -11.96
N GLU A 27 -7.30 -2.33 -12.48
CA GLU A 27 -7.26 -0.90 -12.84
C GLU A 27 -7.21 0.05 -11.64
N HIS A 28 -7.33 -0.46 -10.43
CA HIS A 28 -7.40 0.33 -9.21
C HIS A 28 -6.01 0.71 -8.71
N ASP A 29 -5.93 1.89 -8.08
CA ASP A 29 -4.66 2.35 -7.51
C ASP A 29 -4.39 1.66 -6.18
N VAL A 30 -3.13 1.44 -5.88
CA VAL A 30 -2.65 0.88 -4.62
C VAL A 30 -1.88 1.96 -3.88
N PHE A 31 -2.18 2.19 -2.62
CA PHE A 31 -1.50 3.16 -1.78
C PHE A 31 -0.72 2.46 -0.67
N LEU A 32 0.55 2.85 -0.50
CA LEU A 32 1.41 2.40 0.59
C LEU A 32 1.70 3.55 1.56
N PRO A 33 1.21 3.45 2.81
CA PRO A 33 1.62 4.32 3.90
C PRO A 33 3.14 4.25 4.14
N MET A 34 3.75 5.33 4.64
CA MET A 34 5.18 5.33 4.96
C MET A 34 5.52 4.25 6.00
N MET A 35 4.66 4.09 7.03
CA MET A 35 4.82 3.07 8.07
C MET A 35 4.93 1.65 7.49
N VAL A 36 4.22 1.35 6.41
CA VAL A 36 4.27 0.02 5.76
C VAL A 36 5.64 -0.22 5.12
N LEU A 37 6.27 0.80 4.56
CA LEU A 37 7.63 0.70 4.02
C LEU A 37 8.66 0.45 5.12
N GLU A 38 8.52 1.14 6.26
CA GLU A 38 9.38 0.97 7.43
C GLU A 38 9.27 -0.43 8.03
N GLU A 39 8.04 -0.95 8.16
CA GLU A 39 7.82 -2.31 8.65
C GLU A 39 8.37 -3.34 7.67
N LEU A 40 8.19 -3.16 6.35
CA LEU A 40 8.80 -4.04 5.35
C LEU A 40 10.32 -4.07 5.49
N ASP A 41 10.97 -2.93 5.76
CA ASP A 41 12.42 -2.88 5.95
C ASP A 41 12.88 -3.64 7.20
N ASN A 42 12.19 -3.40 8.32
CA ASN A 42 12.46 -4.07 9.59
C ASN A 42 12.27 -5.59 9.50
N ASN A 43 11.28 -6.03 8.72
CA ASN A 43 10.94 -7.45 8.57
C ASN A 43 11.82 -8.21 7.57
N LYS A 44 12.82 -7.58 6.92
CA LYS A 44 13.76 -8.28 6.01
C LYS A 44 14.74 -9.22 6.73
N LYS A 45 14.84 -9.16 8.06
CA LYS A 45 15.86 -9.88 8.84
C LYS A 45 15.45 -11.33 9.08
N GLY A 46 16.42 -12.24 8.99
CA GLY A 46 16.23 -13.67 9.25
C GLY A 46 15.85 -14.50 8.01
N GLN A 47 15.56 -15.78 8.26
CA GLN A 47 15.33 -16.81 7.23
C GLN A 47 13.88 -17.27 7.14
N THR A 48 12.96 -16.60 7.83
CA THR A 48 11.53 -16.95 7.78
C THR A 48 10.95 -16.67 6.40
N GLU A 49 9.83 -17.34 6.08
CA GLU A 49 9.07 -17.06 4.88
C GLU A 49 8.59 -15.60 4.83
N SER A 50 8.17 -15.06 5.97
CA SER A 50 7.78 -13.67 6.10
C SER A 50 8.91 -12.69 5.73
N ALA A 51 10.14 -12.97 6.16
CA ALA A 51 11.30 -12.17 5.79
C ALA A 51 11.69 -12.32 4.31
N ARG A 52 11.54 -13.53 3.75
CA ARG A 52 11.69 -13.77 2.31
C ARG A 52 10.68 -12.96 1.50
N ASN A 53 9.44 -12.92 1.95
CA ASN A 53 8.35 -12.18 1.31
C ASN A 53 8.57 -10.65 1.43
N ALA A 54 8.98 -10.14 2.59
CA ALA A 54 9.34 -8.72 2.74
C ALA A 54 10.47 -8.29 1.77
N ARG A 55 11.50 -9.15 1.60
CA ARG A 55 12.55 -8.94 0.58
C ARG A 55 11.98 -8.97 -0.84
N GLN A 56 11.05 -9.88 -1.14
CA GLN A 56 10.40 -9.93 -2.46
C GLN A 56 9.59 -8.66 -2.76
N VAL A 57 8.78 -8.20 -1.81
CA VAL A 57 8.02 -6.95 -1.94
C VAL A 57 8.97 -5.79 -2.22
N SER A 58 10.07 -5.70 -1.47
CA SER A 58 11.06 -4.63 -1.65
C SER A 58 11.73 -4.67 -3.03
N ARG A 59 11.97 -5.86 -3.59
CA ARG A 59 12.44 -6.01 -4.97
C ARG A 59 11.43 -5.49 -5.97
N PHE A 60 10.16 -5.87 -5.84
CA PHE A 60 9.09 -5.35 -6.70
C PHE A 60 8.96 -3.82 -6.62
N LEU A 61 8.99 -3.25 -5.41
CA LEU A 61 8.96 -1.79 -5.24
C LEU A 61 10.13 -1.12 -5.97
N ASN A 62 11.34 -1.67 -5.83
CA ASN A 62 12.53 -1.15 -6.50
C ASN A 62 12.41 -1.25 -8.03
N GLU A 63 11.97 -2.39 -8.56
CA GLU A 63 11.76 -2.59 -10.01
C GLU A 63 10.75 -1.59 -10.59
N LEU A 64 9.64 -1.35 -9.88
CA LEU A 64 8.63 -0.35 -10.29
C LEU A 64 9.22 1.06 -10.32
N VAL A 65 9.95 1.46 -9.27
CA VAL A 65 10.58 2.79 -9.19
C VAL A 65 11.64 2.96 -10.27
N VAL A 66 12.48 1.95 -10.52
CA VAL A 66 13.48 1.98 -11.59
C VAL A 66 12.81 2.08 -12.96
N ALA A 67 11.74 1.31 -13.21
CA ALA A 67 10.97 1.38 -14.45
C ALA A 67 10.26 2.73 -14.66
N HIS A 68 9.90 3.42 -13.57
CA HIS A 68 9.35 4.79 -13.63
C HIS A 68 10.38 5.82 -14.11
N GLY A 69 11.66 5.58 -13.83
CA GLY A 69 12.79 6.47 -14.12
C GLY A 69 12.89 7.66 -13.15
N ASN A 70 13.66 8.68 -13.51
CA ASN A 70 13.92 9.88 -12.68
C ASN A 70 12.72 10.84 -12.56
N ARG A 71 11.49 10.38 -12.80
CA ARG A 71 10.28 11.19 -12.64
C ARG A 71 9.89 11.25 -11.17
N SER A 72 9.22 12.34 -10.77
CA SER A 72 8.63 12.44 -9.44
C SER A 72 7.67 11.26 -9.19
N ILE A 73 7.77 10.67 -8.00
CA ILE A 73 6.88 9.61 -7.51
C ILE A 73 5.59 10.16 -6.90
N GLU A 74 5.44 11.49 -6.78
CA GLU A 74 4.26 12.13 -6.17
C GLU A 74 2.96 11.79 -6.90
N GLY A 75 3.01 11.60 -8.22
CA GLY A 75 1.85 11.18 -9.03
C GLY A 75 1.63 9.66 -9.07
N GLY A 76 2.38 8.91 -8.26
CA GLY A 76 2.46 7.47 -8.30
C GLY A 76 3.30 6.91 -9.43
N VAL A 77 3.63 5.63 -9.30
CA VAL A 77 4.34 4.82 -10.28
C VAL A 77 3.33 3.89 -10.95
N SER A 78 3.41 3.69 -12.27
CA SER A 78 2.55 2.71 -12.94
C SER A 78 2.82 1.31 -12.39
N LEU A 79 1.77 0.60 -11.96
CA LEU A 79 1.92 -0.82 -11.63
C LEU A 79 2.17 -1.58 -12.92
N LEU A 80 3.33 -2.26 -12.97
CA LEU A 80 3.69 -3.17 -14.04
C LEU A 80 3.87 -4.54 -13.40
N ARG A 81 3.21 -5.56 -13.94
CA ARG A 81 3.42 -6.94 -13.49
C ARG A 81 4.84 -7.36 -13.89
N PRO A 82 5.67 -7.85 -12.94
CA PRO A 82 6.93 -8.48 -13.28
C PRO A 82 6.69 -9.63 -14.26
N ASN A 83 7.48 -9.72 -15.33
CA ASN A 83 7.34 -10.76 -16.36
C ASN A 83 7.41 -12.19 -15.79
N GLU A 84 8.06 -12.36 -14.64
CA GLU A 84 8.22 -13.62 -13.93
C GLU A 84 6.93 -14.08 -13.24
N LEU A 85 6.03 -13.14 -12.91
CA LEU A 85 4.72 -13.45 -12.36
C LEU A 85 3.79 -13.77 -13.54
N GLN A 86 3.55 -15.05 -13.82
CA GLN A 86 2.57 -15.55 -14.79
C GLN A 86 1.11 -15.24 -14.34
N LEU A 87 0.82 -13.98 -14.05
CA LEU A 87 -0.49 -13.48 -13.71
C LEU A 87 -1.28 -13.25 -15.00
N ARG A 88 -2.58 -13.52 -14.98
CA ARG A 88 -3.46 -13.30 -16.14
C ARG A 88 -3.39 -11.83 -16.56
N ASP A 89 -3.19 -11.60 -17.85
CA ASP A 89 -3.20 -10.25 -18.42
C ASP A 89 -4.64 -9.73 -18.49
N THR A 90 -5.01 -8.93 -17.49
CA THR A 90 -6.31 -8.23 -17.43
C THR A 90 -6.29 -6.87 -18.13
N GLY A 91 -5.21 -6.51 -18.83
CA GLY A 91 -5.12 -5.30 -19.66
C GLY A 91 -4.65 -4.04 -18.92
N ARG A 92 -5.42 -3.49 -17.96
CA ARG A 92 -5.10 -2.22 -17.28
C ARG A 92 -4.71 -2.43 -15.83
N LEU A 93 -3.53 -1.91 -15.46
CA LEU A 93 -3.08 -1.80 -14.08
C LEU A 93 -3.19 -0.35 -13.61
N GLY A 94 -3.56 -0.16 -12.34
CA GLY A 94 -3.55 1.14 -11.70
C GLY A 94 -2.14 1.65 -11.39
N ARG A 95 -2.04 2.60 -10.47
CA ARG A 95 -0.77 3.16 -10.00
C ARG A 95 -0.49 2.76 -8.57
N LEU A 96 0.79 2.62 -8.25
CA LEU A 96 1.31 2.56 -6.90
C LEU A 96 1.57 3.98 -6.41
N LEU A 97 0.76 4.41 -5.45
CA LEU A 97 0.84 5.67 -4.76
C LEU A 97 1.60 5.48 -3.45
N PHE A 98 2.39 6.48 -3.07
CA PHE A 98 3.12 6.50 -1.81
C PHE A 98 2.65 7.67 -0.96
N GLN A 99 2.73 7.52 0.36
CA GLN A 99 2.61 8.65 1.25
C GLN A 99 3.81 9.59 1.07
N THR A 100 3.58 10.77 0.48
CA THR A 100 4.62 11.79 0.26
C THR A 100 4.56 12.94 1.26
N LYS A 101 3.44 13.09 1.97
CA LYS A 101 3.23 14.15 2.95
C LYS A 101 3.18 13.58 4.38
N PRO A 102 3.80 14.25 5.35
CA PRO A 102 3.64 13.89 6.75
C PRO A 102 2.17 14.07 7.17
N THR A 103 1.67 13.16 7.98
CA THR A 103 0.32 13.25 8.55
C THR A 103 0.39 13.70 9.99
N ASP A 104 -0.33 14.76 10.35
CA ASP A 104 -0.49 15.17 11.74
C ASP A 104 -1.52 14.28 12.45
N ILE A 105 -1.02 13.21 13.09
CA ILE A 105 -1.83 12.25 13.85
C ILE A 105 -2.13 12.71 15.29
N SER A 106 -1.52 13.81 15.74
CA SER A 106 -1.65 14.31 17.11
C SER A 106 -3.06 14.77 17.48
N LYS A 107 -3.88 15.11 16.47
CA LYS A 107 -5.24 15.66 16.66
C LYS A 107 -6.34 14.60 16.86
N GLY A 108 -6.04 13.31 16.65
CA GLY A 108 -7.06 12.25 16.70
C GLY A 108 -6.64 10.96 17.40
N PHE A 109 -5.34 10.73 17.57
CA PHE A 109 -4.82 9.50 18.17
C PHE A 109 -3.87 9.87 19.32
N GLY A 110 -4.24 9.51 20.56
CA GLY A 110 -3.49 9.92 21.75
C GLY A 110 -2.03 9.45 21.78
N THR A 111 -1.76 8.20 21.40
CA THR A 111 -0.41 7.62 21.29
C THR A 111 -0.03 7.38 19.83
N VAL A 112 1.22 7.68 19.46
CA VAL A 112 1.79 7.37 18.14
C VAL A 112 2.13 5.89 18.08
N LEU A 113 1.13 5.07 17.77
CA LEU A 113 1.31 3.67 17.42
C LEU A 113 1.40 3.52 15.89
N PRO A 114 2.14 2.54 15.35
CA PRO A 114 2.21 2.26 13.91
C PRO A 114 0.84 2.24 13.22
N ASP A 115 -0.13 1.54 13.83
CA ASP A 115 -1.53 1.51 13.36
C ASP A 115 -2.13 2.91 13.17
N ASN A 116 -1.86 3.83 14.10
CA ASN A 116 -2.43 5.17 14.08
C ASN A 116 -1.80 6.02 12.96
N GLN A 117 -0.53 5.78 12.64
CA GLN A 117 0.12 6.39 11.47
C GLN A 117 -0.51 5.88 10.16
N ILE A 118 -0.76 4.57 10.05
CA ILE A 118 -1.47 3.98 8.91
C ILE A 118 -2.86 4.62 8.78
N LEU A 119 -3.65 4.64 9.85
CA LEU A 119 -5.00 5.23 9.84
C LEU A 119 -4.97 6.72 9.51
N GLY A 120 -4.03 7.48 10.07
CA GLY A 120 -3.85 8.88 9.73
C GLY A 120 -3.61 9.09 8.24
N SER A 121 -2.73 8.28 7.63
CA SER A 121 -2.45 8.38 6.19
C SER A 121 -3.68 8.07 5.33
N ILE A 122 -4.51 7.11 5.76
CA ILE A 122 -5.77 6.74 5.09
C ILE A 122 -6.77 7.89 5.15
N LEU A 123 -6.91 8.53 6.31
CA LEU A 123 -7.79 9.68 6.50
C LEU A 123 -7.35 10.87 5.65
N ALA A 124 -6.05 11.16 5.61
CA ALA A 124 -5.50 12.21 4.75
C ALA A 124 -5.76 11.92 3.27
N LEU A 125 -5.53 10.67 2.83
CA LEU A 125 -5.78 10.23 1.46
C LEU A 125 -7.26 10.38 1.06
N ARG A 126 -8.19 10.08 1.97
CA ARG A 126 -9.63 10.25 1.76
C ARG A 126 -10.03 11.72 1.61
N VAL A 127 -9.42 12.61 2.39
CA VAL A 127 -9.65 14.06 2.29
C VAL A 127 -9.11 14.61 0.96
N GLU A 128 -7.96 14.12 0.50
CA GLU A 128 -7.39 14.51 -0.79
C GLU A 128 -8.17 13.96 -2.00
N ASN A 129 -8.90 12.85 -1.83
CA ASN A 129 -9.61 12.16 -2.90
C ASN A 129 -11.11 11.91 -2.56
N PRO A 130 -11.92 12.96 -2.37
CA PRO A 130 -13.30 12.82 -1.87
C PRO A 130 -14.24 12.06 -2.83
N ALA A 131 -13.90 12.01 -4.12
CA ALA A 131 -14.69 11.31 -5.14
C ALA A 131 -14.27 9.84 -5.35
N THR A 132 -13.15 9.39 -4.75
CA THR A 132 -12.58 8.07 -4.98
C THR A 132 -12.65 7.24 -3.70
N PRO A 133 -13.36 6.09 -3.68
CA PRO A 133 -13.41 5.24 -2.51
C PRO A 133 -12.03 4.73 -2.11
N VAL A 134 -11.69 4.89 -0.84
CA VAL A 134 -10.46 4.36 -0.22
C VAL A 134 -10.81 3.11 0.58
N VAL A 135 -10.12 1.99 0.31
CA VAL A 135 -10.40 0.69 0.92
C VAL A 135 -9.14 0.14 1.58
N LEU A 136 -9.17 -0.06 2.89
CA LEU A 136 -8.09 -0.72 3.62
C LEU A 136 -8.16 -2.25 3.44
N VAL A 137 -7.05 -2.85 3.05
CA VAL A 137 -6.86 -4.31 2.98
C VAL A 137 -5.84 -4.69 4.04
N SER A 138 -6.31 -5.39 5.08
CA SER A 138 -5.48 -5.83 6.20
C SER A 138 -5.90 -7.22 6.69
N LYS A 139 -4.92 -7.96 7.23
CA LYS A 139 -5.14 -9.23 7.93
C LYS A 139 -5.28 -9.04 9.45
N ASP A 140 -5.01 -7.84 9.97
CA ASP A 140 -5.09 -7.54 11.39
C ASP A 140 -6.52 -7.12 11.78
N ILE A 141 -7.14 -7.87 12.70
CA ILE A 141 -8.48 -7.59 13.19
C ILE A 141 -8.55 -6.27 13.98
N ASN A 142 -7.51 -5.92 14.74
CA ASN A 142 -7.46 -4.70 15.52
C ASN A 142 -7.37 -3.48 14.60
N LEU A 143 -6.54 -3.55 13.56
CA LEU A 143 -6.44 -2.46 12.59
C LEU A 143 -7.77 -2.25 11.87
N ARG A 144 -8.47 -3.33 11.50
CA ARG A 144 -9.81 -3.26 10.88
C ARG A 144 -10.87 -2.64 11.81
N ILE A 145 -10.87 -3.02 13.09
CA ILE A 145 -11.78 -2.44 14.08
C ILE A 145 -11.48 -0.94 14.26
N LYS A 146 -10.20 -0.56 14.43
CA LYS A 146 -9.82 0.85 14.54
C LYS A 146 -10.22 1.66 13.30
N ALA A 147 -10.02 1.10 12.10
CA ALA A 147 -10.47 1.71 10.85
C ALA A 147 -11.99 1.95 10.85
N SER A 148 -12.80 0.98 11.29
CA SER A 148 -14.26 1.17 11.37
C SER A 148 -14.70 2.25 12.35
N ILE A 149 -13.91 2.52 13.40
CA ILE A 149 -14.21 3.54 14.41
C ILE A 149 -13.91 4.94 13.86
N VAL A 150 -12.84 5.10 13.07
CA VAL A 150 -12.44 6.40 12.50
C VAL A 150 -13.20 6.76 11.21
N GLY A 151 -14.04 5.84 10.74
CA GLY A 151 -14.91 5.97 9.57
C GLY A 151 -14.20 5.80 8.25
#